data_AF-A0A4S8L294-F1
#
_entry.id   AF-A0A4S8L294-F1
#
_cell.length_a   1.000
_cell.length_b   1.000
_cell.length_c   1.000
_cell.angle_alpha   90.00
_cell.angle_beta   90.00
_cell.angle_gamma   90.00
#
_symmetry.space_group_name_H-M   'P 1'
#
loop_
_entity.id
_entity.type
_entity.pdbx_description
1 polymer ?
#
loop_
_entity_poly.entity_id
_entity_poly.type
_entity_poly.pdbx_seq_one_letter_code
_entity_poly.pdbx_strand_id
1 'polypeptide(L)'
;MEESYRWTQVSNALSGVTTSLSTQFDADGFDVYFLNNEFVQCGVKVSGTPTGTKLKKVLETYLPRLEDKMRPTKPICIVVITDGESDPAENPEENLETVIVNAARRLELAQIPLTQLYIHFIQIGDDLEATASLRHLDDALERTYGVRVGY
;
A
#
# COMPACT_ATOMS: atom_id res chain seq x y z
N MET A 1 -12.78 14.93 19.65
CA MET A 1 -11.59 15.76 19.35
C MET A 1 -10.52 14.94 18.67
N GLU A 2 -10.20 13.74 19.17
CA GLU A 2 -9.18 12.84 18.59
C GLU A 2 -9.50 12.34 17.17
N GLU A 3 -10.75 12.01 16.87
CA GLU A 3 -11.18 11.56 15.52
C GLU A 3 -11.00 12.68 14.46
N SER A 4 -11.35 13.92 14.82
CA SER A 4 -11.12 15.09 13.95
C SER A 4 -9.63 15.34 13.71
N TYR A 5 -8.77 14.97 14.66
CA TYR A 5 -7.33 15.09 14.52
C TYR A 5 -6.76 14.02 13.58
N ARG A 6 -7.19 12.76 13.70
CA ARG A 6 -6.79 11.68 12.77
C ARG A 6 -7.22 11.97 11.33
N TRP A 7 -8.43 12.46 11.10
CA TRP A 7 -8.86 12.89 9.76
C TRP A 7 -8.05 14.07 9.21
N THR A 8 -7.62 14.98 10.08
CA THR A 8 -6.70 16.06 9.68
C THR A 8 -5.34 15.50 9.29
N GLN A 9 -4.82 14.52 10.02
CA GLN A 9 -3.57 13.82 9.66
C GLN A 9 -3.69 13.08 8.33
N VAL A 10 -4.79 12.37 8.09
CA VAL A 10 -5.07 11.71 6.80
C VAL A 10 -5.13 12.75 5.67
N SER A 11 -5.83 13.87 5.88
CA SER A 11 -5.89 14.96 4.91
C SER A 11 -4.51 15.54 4.60
N ASN A 12 -3.67 15.72 5.62
CA ASN A 12 -2.31 16.24 5.46
C ASN A 12 -1.40 15.22 4.77
N ALA A 13 -1.51 13.93 5.10
CA ALA A 13 -0.78 12.85 4.44
C ALA A 13 -1.15 12.78 2.96
N LEU A 14 -2.44 12.75 2.64
CA LEU A 14 -2.94 12.78 1.27
C LEU A 14 -2.48 14.04 0.52
N SER A 15 -2.53 15.22 1.15
CA SER A 15 -2.04 16.46 0.56
C SER A 15 -0.54 16.42 0.29
N GLY A 16 0.26 15.92 1.22
CA GLY A 16 1.72 15.79 1.06
C GLY A 16 2.10 14.83 -0.06
N VAL A 17 1.46 13.66 -0.11
CA VAL A 17 1.61 12.67 -1.17
C VAL A 17 1.17 13.25 -2.51
N THR A 18 -0.03 13.82 -2.60
CA THR A 18 -0.51 14.39 -3.86
C THR A 18 0.33 15.56 -4.32
N THR A 19 0.88 16.38 -3.42
CA THR A 19 1.80 17.47 -3.79
C THR A 19 3.12 16.94 -4.34
N SER A 20 3.73 15.94 -3.69
CA SER A 20 5.00 15.35 -4.15
C SER A 20 4.84 14.54 -5.44
N LEU A 21 3.67 13.92 -5.63
CA LEU A 21 3.32 13.12 -6.80
C LEU A 21 2.68 13.95 -7.92
N SER A 22 2.17 15.16 -7.67
CA SER A 22 1.47 15.99 -8.67
C SER A 22 2.30 16.35 -9.89
N THR A 23 3.63 16.35 -9.78
CA THR A 23 4.53 16.56 -10.91
C THR A 23 4.81 15.29 -11.71
N GLN A 24 4.48 14.11 -11.17
CA GLN A 24 4.70 12.79 -11.77
C GLN A 24 3.41 12.14 -12.29
N PHE A 25 2.24 12.55 -11.77
CA PHE A 25 0.93 11.97 -12.09
C PHE A 25 0.00 13.07 -12.63
N ASP A 26 -0.34 12.99 -13.93
CA ASP A 26 -1.22 13.90 -14.68
C ASP A 26 -2.71 13.81 -14.25
N ALA A 27 -3.56 14.58 -14.94
CA ALA A 27 -5.02 14.74 -14.83
C ALA A 27 -5.91 13.47 -14.74
N ASP A 28 -5.34 12.27 -14.68
CA ASP A 28 -6.04 10.98 -14.61
C ASP A 28 -6.62 10.68 -13.20
N GLY A 29 -6.18 11.42 -12.17
CA GLY A 29 -6.68 11.27 -10.80
C GLY A 29 -6.11 10.06 -10.05
N PHE A 30 -6.78 9.65 -8.97
CA PHE A 30 -6.36 8.53 -8.11
C PHE A 30 -7.54 7.62 -7.79
N ASP A 31 -7.28 6.31 -7.75
CA ASP A 31 -8.24 5.31 -7.27
C ASP A 31 -8.14 5.20 -5.74
N VAL A 32 -9.29 5.13 -5.04
CA VAL A 32 -9.34 5.06 -3.57
C VAL A 32 -9.95 3.74 -3.13
N TYR A 33 -9.22 3.01 -2.28
CA TYR A 33 -9.65 1.74 -1.71
C TYR A 33 -9.70 1.82 -0.18
N PHE A 34 -10.76 1.28 0.44
CA PHE A 34 -10.84 1.12 1.89
C PHE A 34 -10.42 -0.30 2.29
N LEU A 35 -9.64 -0.43 3.37
CA LEU A 35 -9.17 -1.73 3.87
C LEU A 35 -10.34 -2.65 4.23
N ASN A 36 -11.31 -2.12 4.97
CA ASN A 36 -12.35 -2.91 5.62
C ASN A 36 -13.69 -2.97 4.86
N ASN A 37 -13.82 -2.26 3.74
CA ASN A 37 -15.07 -2.26 2.97
C ASN A 37 -14.83 -1.98 1.47
N GLU A 38 -15.73 -2.45 0.62
CA GLU A 38 -15.79 -2.10 -0.80
C GLU A 38 -16.70 -0.88 -1.05
N PHE A 39 -17.54 -0.54 -0.07
CA PHE A 39 -18.43 0.62 -0.09
C PHE A 39 -18.11 1.61 1.03
N VAL A 40 -18.35 2.90 0.79
CA VAL A 40 -18.34 3.92 1.84
C VAL A 40 -19.53 3.66 2.77
N GLN A 41 -19.27 3.31 4.03
CA GLN A 41 -20.29 3.24 5.08
C GLN A 41 -19.87 4.13 6.26
N CYS A 42 -20.80 4.94 6.73
CA CYS A 42 -20.60 5.81 7.89
C CYS A 42 -20.96 5.03 9.17
N GLY A 43 -20.10 5.05 10.20
CA GLY A 43 -20.39 4.43 11.50
C GLY A 43 -20.13 2.93 11.63
N VAL A 44 -19.34 2.32 10.74
CA VAL A 44 -18.94 0.91 10.88
C VAL A 44 -17.82 0.78 11.89
N LYS A 45 -18.07 0.00 12.95
CA LYS A 45 -17.02 -0.44 13.87
C LYS A 45 -16.25 -1.57 13.20
N VAL A 46 -15.19 -1.22 12.50
CA VAL A 46 -14.29 -2.18 11.88
C VAL A 46 -13.33 -2.72 12.94
N SER A 47 -13.20 -4.04 13.04
CA SER A 47 -12.22 -4.70 13.88
C SER A 47 -11.12 -5.24 12.98
N GLY A 48 -9.87 -4.93 13.32
CA GLY A 48 -8.71 -5.43 12.60
C GLY A 48 -8.27 -4.57 11.42
N THR A 49 -7.10 -4.92 10.91
CA THR A 49 -6.38 -4.23 9.84
C THR A 49 -5.95 -5.25 8.78
N PRO A 50 -6.84 -5.68 7.87
CA PRO A 50 -6.58 -6.72 6.87
C PRO A 50 -5.77 -6.18 5.68
N THR A 51 -4.64 -5.53 5.96
CA THR A 51 -3.83 -4.80 4.99
C THR A 51 -3.32 -5.71 3.89
N GLY A 52 -2.80 -6.88 4.25
CA GLY A 52 -2.28 -7.86 3.28
C GLY A 52 -3.35 -8.35 2.30
N THR A 53 -4.49 -8.81 2.79
CA THR A 53 -5.63 -9.26 1.96
C THR A 53 -6.11 -8.14 1.03
N LYS A 54 -6.26 -6.90 1.52
CA LYS A 54 -6.69 -5.79 0.65
C LYS A 54 -5.63 -5.42 -0.38
N LEU A 55 -4.36 -5.34 0.03
CA LEU A 55 -3.26 -5.01 -0.87
C LEU A 55 -3.14 -6.05 -2.01
N LYS A 56 -3.32 -7.34 -1.70
CA LYS A 56 -3.36 -8.40 -2.72
C LYS A 56 -4.40 -8.12 -3.79
N LYS A 57 -5.64 -7.80 -3.41
CA LYS A 57 -6.73 -7.48 -4.36
C LYS A 57 -6.40 -6.26 -5.24
N VAL A 58 -5.80 -5.22 -4.64
CA VAL A 58 -5.35 -4.03 -5.38
C VAL A 58 -4.27 -4.43 -6.38
N LEU A 59 -3.24 -5.16 -5.96
CA LEU A 59 -2.16 -5.62 -6.83
C LEU A 59 -2.67 -6.53 -7.97
N GLU A 60 -3.60 -7.43 -7.71
CA GLU A 60 -4.23 -8.27 -8.73
C GLU A 60 -4.93 -7.46 -9.83
N THR A 61 -5.39 -6.24 -9.51
CA THR A 61 -5.99 -5.32 -10.48
C THR A 61 -4.94 -4.65 -11.38
N TYR A 62 -3.78 -4.29 -10.82
CA TYR A 62 -2.80 -3.45 -11.51
C TYR A 62 -1.60 -4.21 -12.09
N LEU A 63 -1.17 -5.33 -11.50
CA LEU A 63 -0.05 -6.12 -12.02
C LEU A 63 -0.27 -6.57 -13.47
N PRO A 64 -1.47 -7.05 -13.89
CA PRO A 64 -1.70 -7.38 -15.31
C PRO A 64 -1.55 -6.18 -16.25
N ARG A 65 -1.80 -4.95 -15.76
CA ARG A 65 -1.65 -3.72 -16.54
C ARG A 65 -0.17 -3.35 -16.72
N LEU A 66 0.63 -3.52 -15.67
CA LEU A 66 2.08 -3.34 -15.73
C LEU A 66 2.76 -4.36 -16.66
N GLU A 67 2.21 -5.57 -16.73
CA GLU A 67 2.73 -6.67 -17.55
C GLU A 67 2.37 -6.56 -19.04
N ASP A 68 1.37 -5.74 -19.39
CA ASP A 68 0.91 -5.58 -20.77
C ASP A 68 1.88 -4.72 -21.59
N LYS A 69 2.85 -5.39 -22.23
CA LYS A 69 3.85 -4.76 -23.10
C LYS A 69 3.26 -4.08 -24.34
N MET A 70 2.02 -4.42 -24.74
CA MET A 70 1.34 -3.81 -25.88
C MET A 70 0.66 -2.50 -25.49
N ARG A 71 0.34 -2.32 -24.21
CA ARG A 71 -0.28 -1.10 -23.65
C ARG A 71 0.50 -0.64 -22.42
N PRO A 72 1.72 -0.09 -22.59
CA PRO A 72 2.51 0.38 -21.48
C PRO A 72 1.74 1.39 -20.64
N THR A 73 1.69 1.18 -19.33
CA THR A 73 1.09 2.13 -18.39
C THR A 73 2.14 3.05 -17.80
N LYS A 74 1.70 4.18 -17.25
CA LYS A 74 2.51 4.97 -16.34
C LYS A 74 2.87 4.13 -15.10
N PRO A 75 3.96 4.48 -14.39
CA PRO A 75 4.26 3.90 -13.08
C PRO A 75 3.05 3.97 -12.15
N ILE A 76 2.89 2.96 -11.31
CA ILE A 76 1.79 2.85 -10.35
C ILE A 76 2.35 3.10 -8.96
N CYS A 77 1.74 4.03 -8.22
CA CYS A 77 2.06 4.29 -6.83
C CYS A 77 0.85 3.90 -5.97
N ILE A 78 1.04 2.90 -5.11
CA ILE A 78 0.06 2.48 -4.12
C ILE A 78 0.48 3.10 -2.79
N VAL A 79 -0.40 3.90 -2.21
CA VAL A 79 -0.18 4.52 -0.90
C VAL A 79 -1.13 3.86 0.09
N VAL A 80 -0.57 3.19 1.08
CA VAL A 80 -1.29 2.52 2.16
C VAL A 80 -1.25 3.41 3.39
N ILE A 81 -2.40 3.93 3.80
CA ILE A 81 -2.53 4.74 5.01
C ILE A 81 -3.18 3.89 6.10
N THR A 82 -2.51 3.70 7.23
CA THR A 82 -3.00 2.86 8.34
C THR A 82 -2.62 3.47 9.70
N ASP A 83 -3.43 3.24 10.73
CA ASP A 83 -3.12 3.58 12.12
C ASP A 83 -2.81 2.37 13.00
N GLY A 84 -2.82 1.15 12.42
CA GLY A 84 -2.59 -0.10 13.13
C GLY A 84 -1.69 -1.08 12.36
N GLU A 85 -1.16 -2.05 13.10
CA GLU A 85 -0.46 -3.21 12.56
C GLU A 85 -1.37 -4.04 11.65
N SER A 86 -0.81 -4.60 10.56
CA SER A 86 -1.54 -5.55 9.71
C SER A 86 -1.81 -6.84 10.48
N ASP A 87 -3.07 -7.24 10.54
CA ASP A 87 -3.43 -8.51 11.14
C ASP A 87 -2.84 -9.69 10.34
N PRO A 88 -2.51 -10.80 11.01
CA PRO A 88 -2.24 -12.07 10.35
C PRO A 88 -3.45 -12.49 9.52
N ALA A 89 -3.21 -12.88 8.26
CA ALA A 89 -4.27 -13.40 7.41
C ALA A 89 -4.56 -14.88 7.71
N GLU A 90 -5.81 -15.31 7.54
CA GLU A 90 -6.17 -16.74 7.62
C GLU A 90 -5.43 -17.58 6.58
N ASN A 91 -5.23 -17.01 5.39
CA ASN A 91 -4.39 -17.57 4.34
C ASN A 91 -2.98 -16.94 4.40
N PRO A 92 -1.91 -17.70 4.62
CA PRO A 92 -0.54 -17.17 4.66
C PRO A 92 -0.08 -16.46 3.37
N GLU A 93 -0.70 -16.77 2.22
CA GLU A 93 -0.45 -16.06 0.96
C GLU A 93 -0.98 -14.62 0.95
N GLU A 94 -1.82 -14.27 1.93
CA GLU A 94 -2.40 -12.95 2.10
C GLU A 94 -1.73 -12.16 3.24
N ASN A 95 -0.72 -12.74 3.89
CA ASN A 95 0.13 -11.97 4.80
C ASN A 95 0.82 -10.84 4.05
N LEU A 96 0.88 -9.66 4.67
CA LEU A 96 1.35 -8.43 4.02
C LEU A 96 2.73 -8.58 3.35
N GLU A 97 3.69 -9.14 4.08
CA GLU A 97 5.04 -9.41 3.59
C GLU A 97 5.02 -10.36 2.38
N THR A 98 4.32 -11.50 2.49
CA THR A 98 4.18 -12.49 1.41
C THR A 98 3.59 -11.86 0.14
N VAL A 99 2.57 -11.01 0.29
CA VAL A 99 1.92 -10.32 -0.82
C VAL A 99 2.90 -9.41 -1.56
N ILE A 100 3.69 -8.61 -0.83
CA ILE A 100 4.69 -7.70 -1.43
C ILE A 100 5.80 -8.50 -2.12
N VAL A 101 6.34 -9.52 -1.46
CA VAL A 101 7.40 -10.38 -2.01
C VAL A 101 6.94 -11.08 -3.29
N ASN A 102 5.72 -11.60 -3.31
CA ASN A 102 5.16 -12.27 -4.49
C ASN A 102 4.96 -11.30 -5.65
N ALA A 103 4.49 -10.07 -5.38
CA ALA A 103 4.35 -9.04 -6.40
C ALA A 103 5.71 -8.62 -6.98
N ALA A 104 6.72 -8.40 -6.14
CA ALA A 104 8.07 -8.06 -6.58
C ALA A 104 8.66 -9.14 -7.48
N ARG A 105 8.59 -10.41 -7.06
CA ARG A 105 9.07 -11.57 -7.84
C ARG A 105 8.32 -11.71 -9.17
N ARG A 106 7.01 -11.51 -9.17
CA ARG A 106 6.19 -11.56 -10.38
C ARG A 106 6.62 -10.52 -11.41
N LEU A 107 6.84 -9.28 -10.97
CA LEU A 107 7.31 -8.19 -11.84
C LEU A 107 8.75 -8.42 -12.33
N GLU A 108 9.62 -8.96 -11.49
CA GLU A 108 10.98 -9.32 -11.88
C GLU A 108 10.99 -10.40 -12.97
N LEU A 109 10.21 -11.47 -12.80
CA LEU A 109 10.06 -12.53 -13.80
C LEU A 109 9.49 -12.01 -15.13
N ALA A 110 8.56 -11.05 -15.07
CA ALA A 110 8.01 -10.39 -16.24
C ALA A 110 8.98 -9.36 -16.88
N GLN A 111 10.14 -9.13 -16.25
CA GLN A 111 11.16 -8.15 -16.64
C GLN A 111 10.62 -6.72 -16.67
N ILE A 112 9.76 -6.39 -15.71
CA ILE A 112 9.20 -5.05 -15.55
C ILE A 112 10.24 -4.18 -14.83
N PRO A 113 10.50 -2.94 -15.30
CA PRO A 113 11.42 -2.04 -14.62
C PRO A 113 11.01 -1.78 -13.16
N LEU A 114 11.98 -1.76 -12.25
CA LEU A 114 11.75 -1.53 -10.81
C LEU A 114 11.02 -0.21 -10.49
N THR A 115 11.04 0.75 -11.41
CA THR A 115 10.40 2.07 -11.27
C THR A 115 8.93 2.07 -11.68
N GLN A 116 8.34 0.92 -12.03
CA GLN A 116 6.94 0.84 -12.48
C GLN A 116 5.93 0.58 -11.37
N LEU A 117 6.38 0.12 -10.19
CA LEU A 117 5.50 -0.06 -9.03
C LEU A 117 6.18 0.48 -7.77
N TYR A 118 5.48 1.35 -7.06
CA TYR A 118 5.84 1.86 -5.74
C TYR A 118 4.74 1.49 -4.75
N ILE A 119 5.11 1.02 -3.57
CA ILE A 119 4.20 0.81 -2.44
C ILE A 119 4.73 1.63 -1.27
N HIS A 120 3.95 2.57 -0.77
CA HIS A 120 4.36 3.48 0.30
C HIS A 120 3.40 3.37 1.49
N PHE A 121 3.93 3.02 2.66
CA PHE A 121 3.15 2.96 3.88
C PHE A 121 3.26 4.28 4.64
N ILE A 122 2.10 4.83 5.03
CA ILE A 122 2.01 6.02 5.87
C ILE A 122 1.24 5.65 7.12
N GLN A 123 1.92 5.76 8.26
CA GLN A 123 1.26 5.62 9.54
C GLN A 123 0.52 6.91 9.92
N ILE A 124 -0.69 6.78 10.45
CA ILE A 124 -1.44 7.84 11.12
C ILE A 124 -1.52 7.55 12.61
N GLY A 125 -1.47 8.59 13.43
CA GLY A 125 -1.38 8.45 14.89
C GLY A 125 0.02 8.06 15.37
N ASP A 126 0.10 7.55 16.59
CA ASP A 126 1.33 7.28 17.34
C ASP A 126 1.41 5.85 17.89
N ASP A 127 0.65 4.93 17.29
CA ASP A 127 0.65 3.52 17.67
C ASP A 127 2.04 2.89 17.51
N LEU A 128 2.62 2.45 18.63
CA LEU A 128 3.99 1.94 18.66
C LEU A 128 4.10 0.56 18.01
N GLU A 129 3.04 -0.25 18.05
CA GLU A 129 3.01 -1.58 17.45
C GLU A 129 2.99 -1.46 15.92
N ALA A 130 2.15 -0.60 15.36
CA ALA A 130 2.17 -0.24 13.95
C ALA A 130 3.52 0.31 13.51
N THR A 131 4.14 1.18 14.32
CA THR A 131 5.50 1.71 14.04
C THR A 131 6.52 0.58 13.95
N ALA A 132 6.51 -0.33 14.92
CA ALA A 132 7.43 -1.46 14.98
C ALA A 132 7.20 -2.44 13.83
N SER A 133 5.93 -2.72 13.50
CA SER A 133 5.52 -3.63 12.42
C SER A 133 5.96 -3.10 11.06
N LEU A 134 5.78 -1.81 10.76
CA LEU A 134 6.24 -1.21 9.50
C LEU A 134 7.77 -1.21 9.38
N ARG A 135 8.50 -0.95 10.48
CA ARG A 135 9.97 -1.07 10.48
C ARG A 135 10.43 -2.51 10.25
N HIS A 136 9.74 -3.47 10.86
CA HIS A 136 10.03 -4.89 10.67
C HIS A 136 9.80 -5.29 9.21
N LEU A 137 8.71 -4.83 8.60
CA LEU A 137 8.41 -5.07 7.19
C LEU A 137 9.54 -4.55 6.28
N ASP A 138 10.00 -3.31 6.46
CA ASP A 138 11.12 -2.75 5.70
C ASP A 138 12.39 -3.61 5.84
N ASP A 139 12.76 -3.92 7.09
CA ASP A 139 13.94 -4.74 7.40
C ASP A 139 13.85 -6.15 6.78
N ALA A 140 12.67 -6.78 6.83
CA ALA A 140 12.44 -8.11 6.30
C ALA A 140 12.50 -8.11 4.76
N LEU A 141 11.85 -7.15 4.11
CA LEU A 141 11.85 -7.00 2.66
C LEU A 141 13.28 -6.84 2.12
N GLU A 142 14.09 -5.97 2.74
CA GLU A 142 15.47 -5.75 2.31
C GLU A 142 16.39 -6.93 2.65
N ARG A 143 16.47 -7.33 3.94
CA ARG A 143 17.50 -8.27 4.41
C ARG A 143 17.19 -9.72 4.10
N THR A 144 15.91 -10.11 4.10
CA THR A 144 15.50 -11.50 3.92
C THR A 144 15.21 -11.80 2.46
N TYR A 145 14.54 -10.88 1.75
CA TYR A 145 14.03 -11.11 0.41
C TYR A 145 14.78 -10.34 -0.69
N GLY A 146 15.67 -9.41 -0.34
CA GLY A 146 16.38 -8.58 -1.32
C GLY A 146 15.47 -7.63 -2.09
N VAL A 147 14.27 -7.34 -1.57
CA VAL A 147 13.35 -6.36 -2.15
C VAL A 147 13.85 -4.96 -1.79
N ARG A 148 13.94 -4.08 -2.79
CA ARG A 148 14.42 -2.72 -2.58
C ARG A 148 13.41 -1.91 -1.76
N VAL A 149 13.88 -1.36 -0.65
CA VAL A 149 13.15 -0.38 0.18
C VAL A 149 13.75 1.01 -0.05
N GLY A 150 12.93 2.05 0.03
CA GLY A 150 13.37 3.45 -0.09
C GLY A 150 12.72 4.29 1.00
N TYR A 151 13.52 5.17 1.62
CA TYR A 151 13.12 6.09 2.68
C TYR A 151 13.02 7.52 2.18
#